data_AF-A0A0L1ID81-F1
#
_entry.id   AF-A0A0L1ID81-F1
#
_cell.length_a   1.000
_cell.length_b   1.000
_cell.length_c   1.000
_cell.angle_alpha   90.00
_cell.angle_beta   90.00
_cell.angle_gamma   90.00
#
_symmetry.space_group_name_H-M   'P 1'
#
loop_
_entity.id
_entity.type
_entity.pdbx_description
1 polymer ?
#
loop_
_entity_poly.entity_id
_entity_poly.type
_entity_poly.pdbx_seq_one_letter_code
_entity_poly.pdbx_strand_id
1 'polypeptide(L)'
;MLIKIIILIGLFHHVILSLKLVNLKKKRSNVFFVNNKILKRNVPKKKYRILSNKNQSYIGSNYIFNRIFNDNIKSNGDKTSELLQRANYIRDVNGIYNILPLGFRVINKIIDFLNKHLEKLNSHAMSLSILQAKKLWNISDRSKLYSDEFLYVYKQKQSKNDKSSEESLKKKIEDDGYILSPTCEESSLSLINQIYNENITIKCLPLLIHQYNYKFRNEKRFEKSLFKSKEFLMKDGYSFHSNEKCLNETYEKYKECYKNIFEELKLSFNIIKKRKKDKMNALESHEFQVLSRDGKYKEAAHIFKLGDYYSNKLDIKYLDKKNEKKNILMGSYGIGIYRLLYFLIENFYDEEGIKLPEQVAPFSVYLIQTNQKSKYSATKISKILNMYKDSMEKKGNISQQKNEQDDQGDDECGNSTFVSNIHNDDKVNKDDTLNNNNDTLNSNNTLNHDNGVNINNTLTYSPLTSNDIEYILTLWLFNTFKNKNVDIYYDDTDLHLSRKLKHCDLIGAPNRIIINLSNLDKKVKKK
;
A
#
# COMPACT_ATOMS: atom_id res chain seq x y z
N MET A 1 35.62 22.56 20.67
CA MET A 1 34.53 21.68 20.15
C MET A 1 34.99 20.29 19.67
N LEU A 2 36.07 20.14 18.89
CA LEU A 2 36.41 18.90 18.14
C LEU A 2 36.33 17.57 18.93
N ILE A 3 36.73 17.55 20.21
CA ILE A 3 36.81 16.31 21.02
C ILE A 3 35.44 15.61 21.19
N LYS A 4 34.32 16.37 21.24
CA LYS A 4 32.97 15.76 21.33
C LYS A 4 32.61 14.93 20.08
N ILE A 5 33.15 15.26 18.91
CA ILE A 5 32.96 14.48 17.68
C ILE A 5 33.78 13.19 17.74
N ILE A 6 35.02 13.24 18.24
CA ILE A 6 35.94 12.08 18.26
C ILE A 6 35.42 10.96 19.18
N ILE A 7 34.76 11.27 20.30
CA ILE A 7 34.23 10.24 21.23
C ILE A 7 32.86 9.70 20.78
N LEU A 8 32.00 10.53 20.19
CA LEU A 8 30.76 10.04 19.57
C LEU A 8 31.09 9.13 18.37
N ILE A 9 32.09 9.52 17.57
CA ILE A 9 32.74 8.62 16.61
C ILE A 9 33.27 7.40 17.36
N GLY A 10 34.09 7.52 18.40
CA GLY A 10 34.71 6.39 19.12
C GLY A 10 33.75 5.28 19.55
N LEU A 11 32.58 5.62 20.12
CA LEU A 11 31.53 4.64 20.44
C LEU A 11 30.85 4.08 19.17
N PHE A 12 30.52 4.93 18.21
CA PHE A 12 30.11 4.45 16.88
C PHE A 12 31.20 3.66 16.16
N HIS A 13 32.48 3.81 16.49
CA HIS A 13 33.63 3.23 15.83
C HIS A 13 33.97 1.87 16.46
N HIS A 14 33.77 1.67 17.76
CA HIS A 14 33.70 0.32 18.32
C HIS A 14 32.50 -0.46 17.77
N VAL A 15 31.34 0.19 17.62
CA VAL A 15 30.16 -0.42 16.97
C VAL A 15 30.41 -0.68 15.47
N ILE A 16 31.08 0.21 14.74
CA ILE A 16 31.36 0.08 13.30
C ILE A 16 32.58 -0.82 13.01
N LEU A 17 33.58 -0.92 13.88
CA LEU A 17 34.65 -1.93 13.77
C LEU A 17 34.13 -3.33 14.08
N SER A 18 33.26 -3.49 15.09
CA SER A 18 32.58 -4.77 15.32
C SER A 18 31.53 -5.09 14.23
N LEU A 19 31.04 -4.09 13.49
CA LEU A 19 30.22 -4.24 12.28
C LEU A 19 31.01 -4.13 10.95
N LYS A 20 32.35 -4.20 10.95
CA LYS A 20 33.12 -4.23 9.69
C LYS A 20 32.86 -5.55 8.95
N LEU A 21 31.96 -5.45 7.97
CA LEU A 21 31.36 -6.53 7.18
C LEU A 21 30.39 -7.42 7.97
N VAL A 22 29.14 -6.93 8.10
CA VAL A 22 27.96 -7.80 8.13
C VAL A 22 28.00 -8.70 6.90
N ASN A 23 28.36 -9.97 7.11
CA ASN A 23 28.66 -10.89 6.02
C ASN A 23 27.37 -11.60 5.60
N LEU A 24 26.62 -10.97 4.68
CA LEU A 24 25.31 -11.42 4.17
C LEU A 24 25.41 -12.75 3.42
N LYS A 25 25.46 -13.87 4.17
CA LYS A 25 25.62 -15.21 3.58
C LYS A 25 24.33 -15.68 2.90
N LYS A 26 24.27 -15.46 1.59
CA LYS A 26 23.25 -16.00 0.67
C LYS A 26 23.31 -17.53 0.64
N LYS A 27 22.44 -18.20 1.40
CA LYS A 27 22.32 -19.68 1.43
C LYS A 27 21.31 -20.25 0.42
N ARG A 28 20.33 -19.45 0.02
CA ARG A 28 19.37 -19.68 -1.07
C ARG A 28 19.14 -18.34 -1.78
N SER A 29 18.44 -18.33 -2.92
CA SER A 29 18.24 -17.16 -3.81
C SER A 29 18.01 -15.83 -3.07
N ASN A 30 17.03 -15.75 -2.16
CA ASN A 30 16.61 -14.49 -1.53
C ASN A 30 16.68 -14.51 0.02
N VAL A 31 17.59 -15.31 0.59
CA VAL A 31 17.73 -15.46 2.06
C VAL A 31 19.08 -14.94 2.54
N PHE A 32 19.07 -13.91 3.38
CA PHE A 32 20.28 -13.29 3.95
C PHE A 32 20.37 -13.52 5.46
N PHE A 33 21.47 -14.14 5.89
CA PHE A 33 21.86 -14.26 7.29
C PHE A 33 22.86 -13.17 7.67
N VAL A 34 22.61 -12.48 8.78
CA VAL A 34 23.56 -11.52 9.39
C VAL A 34 24.42 -12.27 10.40
N ASN A 35 25.61 -12.72 9.97
CA ASN A 35 26.60 -13.35 10.84
C ASN A 35 27.87 -12.49 10.92
N ASN A 36 28.35 -12.28 12.15
CA ASN A 36 29.68 -11.70 12.39
C ASN A 36 30.78 -12.74 12.10
N LYS A 37 31.16 -12.89 10.81
CA LYS A 37 32.40 -13.56 10.41
C LYS A 37 33.14 -12.76 9.34
N ILE A 38 34.25 -12.16 9.75
CA ILE A 38 35.20 -11.45 8.90
C ILE A 38 35.81 -12.43 7.89
N LEU A 39 35.60 -12.20 6.60
CA LEU A 39 36.33 -12.85 5.50
C LEU A 39 36.53 -11.83 4.37
N LYS A 40 37.77 -11.69 3.89
CA LYS A 40 38.13 -10.81 2.77
C LYS A 40 37.88 -11.51 1.42
N ARG A 41 36.96 -11.00 0.59
CA ARG A 41 37.16 -10.84 -0.87
C ARG A 41 35.99 -10.13 -1.58
N ASN A 42 36.24 -9.72 -2.81
CA ASN A 42 35.37 -8.87 -3.64
C ASN A 42 34.12 -9.62 -4.15
N VAL A 43 33.01 -8.89 -4.27
CA VAL A 43 31.77 -9.34 -4.95
C VAL A 43 31.31 -8.21 -5.88
N PRO A 44 30.95 -8.49 -7.15
CA PRO A 44 30.61 -7.45 -8.12
C PRO A 44 29.28 -6.73 -7.80
N LYS A 45 29.25 -5.41 -8.02
CA LYS A 45 28.11 -4.53 -7.72
C LYS A 45 26.96 -4.68 -8.73
N LYS A 46 26.04 -5.64 -8.54
CA LYS A 46 24.71 -5.54 -9.15
C LYS A 46 23.88 -4.47 -8.43
N LYS A 47 23.52 -3.39 -9.13
CA LYS A 47 22.62 -2.33 -8.62
C LYS A 47 21.17 -2.86 -8.59
N TYR A 48 20.69 -3.26 -7.42
CA TYR A 48 19.25 -3.47 -7.20
C TYR A 48 18.56 -2.10 -7.16
N ARG A 49 17.62 -1.87 -8.08
CA ARG A 49 16.96 -0.57 -8.27
C ARG A 49 15.69 -0.51 -7.42
N ILE A 50 15.86 -0.24 -6.12
CA ILE A 50 14.74 -0.13 -5.18
C ILE A 50 13.82 1.01 -5.61
N LEU A 51 12.56 0.70 -5.91
CA LEU A 51 11.55 1.66 -6.37
C LEU A 51 10.90 2.38 -5.19
N SER A 52 10.94 3.71 -5.21
CA SER A 52 10.50 4.57 -4.10
C SER A 52 9.11 5.19 -4.34
N ASN A 53 8.05 4.43 -4.06
CA ASN A 53 6.75 5.02 -3.71
C ASN A 53 6.77 5.41 -2.20
N LYS A 54 5.72 6.05 -1.66
CA LYS A 54 5.64 6.38 -0.21
C LYS A 54 5.44 5.10 0.63
N ASN A 55 6.53 4.39 0.93
CA ASN A 55 6.50 3.04 1.47
C ASN A 55 6.31 3.04 3.00
N GLN A 56 5.08 2.82 3.45
CA GLN A 56 4.75 2.63 4.86
C GLN A 56 5.48 1.38 5.41
N SER A 57 6.39 1.54 6.36
CA SER A 57 7.07 0.44 7.08
C SER A 57 6.24 -0.04 8.28
N TYR A 58 6.20 -1.35 8.54
CA TYR A 58 5.32 -1.95 9.56
C TYR A 58 6.07 -2.74 10.64
N ILE A 59 5.46 -2.79 11.82
CA ILE A 59 5.85 -3.62 12.95
C ILE A 59 4.70 -4.60 13.22
N GLY A 60 4.97 -5.91 13.15
CA GLY A 60 3.97 -6.98 13.18
C GLY A 60 3.20 -7.12 14.49
N SER A 61 3.69 -6.51 15.58
CA SER A 61 2.95 -6.40 16.82
C SER A 61 1.80 -5.38 16.75
N ASN A 62 2.00 -4.29 16.02
CA ASN A 62 1.01 -3.24 15.83
C ASN A 62 0.08 -3.55 14.63
N TYR A 63 0.54 -4.36 13.67
CA TYR A 63 -0.23 -4.68 12.46
C TYR A 63 -1.08 -5.94 12.59
N ILE A 64 -2.09 -5.86 13.47
CA ILE A 64 -2.90 -6.98 13.99
C ILE A 64 -3.51 -7.85 12.87
N PHE A 65 -4.06 -7.26 11.81
CA PHE A 65 -4.70 -8.01 10.71
C PHE A 65 -3.75 -8.93 9.91
N ASN A 66 -2.44 -8.64 9.91
CA ASN A 66 -1.44 -9.46 9.25
C ASN A 66 -0.88 -10.59 10.14
N ARG A 67 -1.32 -10.67 11.41
CA ARG A 67 -1.01 -11.81 12.25
C ARG A 67 -1.84 -13.01 11.79
N ILE A 68 -1.18 -13.96 11.15
CA ILE A 68 -1.76 -15.26 10.80
C ILE A 68 -1.83 -16.08 12.10
N PHE A 69 -2.98 -16.04 12.78
CA PHE A 69 -3.21 -16.81 14.01
C PHE A 69 -3.48 -18.30 13.73
N ASN A 70 -4.11 -18.59 12.60
CA ASN A 70 -4.38 -19.95 12.11
C ASN A 70 -4.49 -19.92 10.58
N ASP A 71 -3.69 -20.73 9.88
CA ASP A 71 -3.77 -20.91 8.43
C ASP A 71 -4.49 -22.20 7.98
N ASN A 72 -5.08 -22.95 8.92
CA ASN A 72 -5.96 -24.08 8.64
C ASN A 72 -7.37 -23.56 8.32
N ILE A 73 -7.55 -22.99 7.12
CA ILE A 73 -8.85 -22.61 6.57
C ILE A 73 -9.43 -23.81 5.83
N LYS A 74 -10.73 -24.10 6.01
CA LYS A 74 -11.42 -25.17 5.27
C LYS A 74 -11.31 -24.90 3.77
N SER A 75 -10.71 -25.81 3.01
CA SER A 75 -10.58 -25.68 1.56
C SER A 75 -11.96 -25.49 0.92
N ASN A 76 -12.14 -24.35 0.28
CA ASN A 76 -13.39 -23.85 -0.30
C ASN A 76 -13.00 -23.00 -1.50
N GLY A 77 -13.27 -23.49 -2.71
CA GLY A 77 -12.81 -22.86 -3.95
C GLY A 77 -11.51 -23.43 -4.47
N ASP A 78 -10.82 -22.64 -5.29
CA ASP A 78 -9.53 -23.01 -5.89
C ASP A 78 -8.33 -22.75 -4.96
N LYS A 79 -7.16 -23.31 -5.31
CA LYS A 79 -5.93 -23.20 -4.51
C LYS A 79 -5.43 -21.76 -4.35
N THR A 80 -5.65 -20.93 -5.37
CA THR A 80 -5.33 -19.50 -5.36
C THR A 80 -6.15 -18.75 -4.30
N SER A 81 -7.45 -19.03 -4.22
CA SER A 81 -8.39 -18.44 -3.27
C SER A 81 -8.21 -19.02 -1.86
N GLU A 82 -7.78 -20.27 -1.73
CA GLU A 82 -7.30 -20.85 -0.46
C GLU A 82 -6.07 -20.08 0.04
N LEU A 83 -5.04 -19.87 -0.80
CA LEU A 83 -3.82 -19.13 -0.43
C LEU A 83 -4.11 -17.66 -0.06
N LEU A 84 -4.93 -16.96 -0.85
CA LEU A 84 -5.36 -15.58 -0.57
C LEU A 84 -6.09 -15.46 0.79
N GLN A 85 -6.90 -16.45 1.16
CA GLN A 85 -7.53 -16.48 2.48
C GLN A 85 -6.51 -16.80 3.58
N ARG A 86 -5.68 -17.84 3.41
CA ARG A 86 -4.69 -18.29 4.40
C ARG A 86 -3.63 -17.24 4.72
N ALA A 87 -3.25 -16.44 3.72
CA ALA A 87 -2.32 -15.32 3.86
C ALA A 87 -2.96 -14.03 4.43
N ASN A 88 -4.26 -14.01 4.76
CA ASN A 88 -5.02 -12.80 5.14
C ASN A 88 -5.03 -11.69 4.07
N TYR A 89 -5.13 -12.03 2.78
CA TYR A 89 -5.44 -11.06 1.72
C TYR A 89 -6.95 -10.79 1.63
N ILE A 90 -7.78 -11.84 1.74
CA ILE A 90 -9.24 -11.76 1.59
C ILE A 90 -10.00 -12.62 2.63
N ARG A 91 -11.30 -12.38 2.77
CA ARG A 91 -12.28 -13.31 3.38
C ARG A 91 -13.51 -13.44 2.49
N ASP A 92 -13.95 -14.69 2.26
CA ASP A 92 -15.22 -15.02 1.61
C ASP A 92 -16.40 -14.67 2.52
N VAL A 93 -17.35 -13.92 1.98
CA VAL A 93 -18.65 -13.56 2.58
C VAL A 93 -19.73 -13.96 1.57
N ASN A 94 -19.91 -15.27 1.39
CA ASN A 94 -20.85 -15.86 0.44
C ASN A 94 -20.68 -15.33 -1.00
N GLY A 95 -19.46 -15.43 -1.55
CA GLY A 95 -19.13 -15.07 -2.94
C GLY A 95 -18.91 -13.57 -3.18
N ILE A 96 -19.01 -12.76 -2.12
CA ILE A 96 -18.48 -11.40 -2.03
C ILE A 96 -17.22 -11.45 -1.18
N TYR A 97 -16.20 -10.64 -1.48
CA TYR A 97 -14.88 -10.76 -0.83
C TYR A 97 -14.49 -9.51 -0.05
N ASN A 98 -14.44 -9.64 1.27
CA ASN A 98 -13.83 -8.63 2.14
C ASN A 98 -12.32 -8.60 1.90
N ILE A 99 -11.81 -7.52 1.31
CA ILE A 99 -10.37 -7.30 1.14
C ILE A 99 -9.76 -6.87 2.47
N LEU A 100 -8.80 -7.64 2.97
CA LEU A 100 -8.07 -7.35 4.21
C LEU A 100 -6.86 -6.43 3.94
N PRO A 101 -6.28 -5.78 4.97
CA PRO A 101 -5.23 -4.77 4.79
C PRO A 101 -4.02 -5.20 3.95
N LEU A 102 -3.62 -6.47 4.00
CA LEU A 102 -2.55 -7.01 3.14
C LEU A 102 -2.96 -7.10 1.67
N GLY A 103 -4.19 -7.58 1.39
CA GLY A 103 -4.75 -7.62 0.04
C GLY A 103 -4.95 -6.22 -0.53
N PHE A 104 -5.47 -5.29 0.30
CA PHE A 104 -5.65 -3.89 -0.06
C PHE A 104 -4.31 -3.21 -0.39
N ARG A 105 -3.25 -3.52 0.37
CA ARG A 105 -1.88 -3.05 0.07
C ARG A 105 -1.39 -3.51 -1.30
N VAL A 106 -1.58 -4.79 -1.65
CA VAL A 106 -1.15 -5.32 -2.97
C VAL A 106 -2.03 -4.76 -4.10
N ILE A 107 -3.33 -4.60 -3.88
CA ILE A 107 -4.24 -3.91 -4.82
C ILE A 107 -3.77 -2.48 -5.08
N ASN A 108 -3.42 -1.72 -4.04
CA ASN A 108 -2.90 -0.36 -4.21
C ASN A 108 -1.56 -0.34 -4.96
N LYS A 109 -0.67 -1.33 -4.75
CA LYS A 109 0.55 -1.46 -5.56
C LYS A 109 0.28 -1.82 -7.03
N ILE A 110 -0.75 -2.62 -7.30
CA ILE A 110 -1.21 -2.90 -8.66
C ILE A 110 -1.74 -1.62 -9.31
N ILE A 111 -2.50 -0.79 -8.60
CA ILE A 111 -3.00 0.52 -9.09
C ILE A 111 -1.83 1.48 -9.33
N ASP A 112 -0.90 1.64 -8.38
CA ASP A 112 0.33 2.43 -8.51
C ASP A 112 1.20 1.99 -9.69
N PHE A 113 1.21 0.70 -10.01
CA PHE A 113 1.92 0.13 -11.15
C PHE A 113 1.19 0.45 -12.47
N LEU A 114 -0.12 0.21 -12.54
CA LEU A 114 -0.94 0.50 -13.72
C LEU A 114 -0.95 2.00 -14.06
N ASN A 115 -1.00 2.89 -13.06
CA ASN A 115 -0.93 4.35 -13.27
C ASN A 115 0.33 4.78 -14.02
N LYS A 116 1.50 4.22 -13.68
CA LYS A 116 2.78 4.48 -14.38
C LYS A 116 2.79 4.04 -15.84
N HIS A 117 1.81 3.28 -16.29
CA HIS A 117 1.59 2.95 -17.71
C HIS A 117 0.49 3.82 -18.35
N LEU A 118 -0.52 4.23 -17.60
CA LEU A 118 -1.62 5.11 -18.07
C LEU A 118 -1.20 6.58 -18.18
N GLU A 119 -0.28 7.04 -17.32
CA GLU A 119 0.39 8.35 -17.41
C GLU A 119 1.09 8.52 -18.76
N LYS A 120 1.77 7.46 -19.25
CA LYS A 120 2.44 7.42 -20.57
C LYS A 120 1.45 7.57 -21.74
N LEU A 121 0.15 7.34 -21.53
CA LEU A 121 -0.91 7.52 -22.51
C LEU A 121 -1.61 8.89 -22.41
N ASN A 122 -1.22 9.74 -21.45
CA ASN A 122 -1.96 10.96 -21.06
C ASN A 122 -3.44 10.69 -20.72
N SER A 123 -3.70 9.60 -20.00
CA SER A 123 -5.05 9.21 -19.57
C SER A 123 -5.34 9.71 -18.16
N HIS A 124 -6.43 10.45 -17.98
CA HIS A 124 -6.73 11.18 -16.75
C HIS A 124 -7.53 10.33 -15.76
N ALA A 125 -7.06 10.24 -14.52
CA ALA A 125 -7.73 9.50 -13.45
C ALA A 125 -8.96 10.28 -12.94
N MET A 126 -10.08 9.58 -12.79
CA MET A 126 -11.38 10.11 -12.34
C MET A 126 -12.22 9.00 -11.69
N SER A 127 -13.46 9.31 -11.30
CA SER A 127 -14.42 8.32 -10.77
C SER A 127 -15.85 8.67 -11.18
N LEU A 128 -16.63 7.66 -11.53
CA LEU A 128 -18.05 7.76 -11.86
C LEU A 128 -18.93 7.17 -10.73
N SER A 129 -20.21 7.55 -10.73
CA SER A 129 -21.19 6.95 -9.82
C SER A 129 -21.35 5.45 -10.11
N ILE A 130 -21.30 4.65 -9.03
CA ILE A 130 -21.65 3.22 -9.05
C ILE A 130 -23.17 3.07 -9.29
N LEU A 131 -23.98 3.99 -8.77
CA LEU A 131 -25.42 4.06 -9.04
C LEU A 131 -25.69 4.74 -10.38
N GLN A 132 -26.34 4.03 -11.29
CA GLN A 132 -26.69 4.52 -12.63
C GLN A 132 -28.20 4.43 -12.86
N ALA A 133 -28.77 5.41 -13.55
CA ALA A 133 -30.18 5.37 -13.95
C ALA A 133 -30.37 4.41 -15.14
N LYS A 134 -31.29 3.45 -15.03
CA LYS A 134 -31.58 2.46 -16.07
C LYS A 134 -32.02 3.13 -17.39
N LYS A 135 -32.67 4.30 -17.32
CA LYS A 135 -33.00 5.15 -18.47
C LYS A 135 -31.84 5.33 -19.46
N LEU A 136 -30.62 5.55 -18.96
CA LEU A 136 -29.44 5.75 -19.82
C LEU A 136 -29.06 4.46 -20.59
N TRP A 137 -29.27 3.29 -19.97
CA TRP A 137 -29.09 1.97 -20.56
C TRP A 137 -30.25 1.56 -21.50
N ASN A 138 -31.43 2.15 -21.33
CA ASN A 138 -32.54 1.99 -22.27
C ASN A 138 -32.26 2.80 -23.55
N ILE A 139 -31.73 4.02 -23.44
CA ILE A 139 -31.31 4.86 -24.58
C ILE A 139 -30.23 4.17 -25.42
N SER A 140 -29.27 3.50 -24.80
CA SER A 140 -28.24 2.72 -25.50
C SER A 140 -28.69 1.34 -25.98
N ASP A 141 -29.96 0.95 -25.80
CA ASP A 141 -30.50 -0.43 -25.96
C ASP A 141 -29.81 -1.54 -25.11
N ARG A 142 -28.70 -1.25 -24.43
CA ARG A 142 -27.91 -2.26 -23.70
C ARG A 142 -28.61 -2.82 -22.47
N SER A 143 -29.68 -2.18 -21.96
CA SER A 143 -30.50 -2.74 -20.89
C SER A 143 -31.09 -4.12 -21.22
N LYS A 144 -31.39 -4.37 -22.50
CA LYS A 144 -31.86 -5.69 -23.01
C LYS A 144 -30.74 -6.73 -23.07
N LEU A 145 -29.49 -6.30 -23.20
CA LEU A 145 -28.31 -7.19 -23.28
C LEU A 145 -27.76 -7.56 -21.89
N TYR A 146 -28.06 -6.76 -20.86
CA TYR A 146 -27.58 -6.92 -19.49
C TYR A 146 -28.68 -7.26 -18.47
N SER A 147 -29.91 -7.54 -18.92
CA SER A 147 -31.10 -7.86 -18.10
C SER A 147 -30.81 -8.76 -16.89
N ASP A 148 -30.08 -9.85 -17.15
CA ASP A 148 -29.80 -10.94 -16.21
C ASP A 148 -28.60 -10.64 -15.30
N GLU A 149 -27.73 -9.70 -15.70
CA GLU A 149 -26.51 -9.29 -15.01
C GLU A 149 -26.73 -8.08 -14.09
N PHE A 150 -27.82 -7.33 -14.25
CA PHE A 150 -28.08 -6.16 -13.41
C PHE A 150 -28.39 -6.53 -11.95
N LEU A 151 -27.87 -5.73 -11.03
CA LEU A 151 -28.34 -5.67 -9.65
C LEU A 151 -29.13 -4.36 -9.47
N TYR A 152 -30.44 -4.49 -9.31
CA TYR A 152 -31.40 -3.39 -9.20
C TYR A 152 -31.43 -2.81 -7.78
N VAL A 153 -31.55 -1.49 -7.67
CA VAL A 153 -31.62 -0.77 -6.39
C VAL A 153 -33.05 -0.29 -6.16
N TYR A 154 -33.77 -1.05 -5.35
CA TYR A 154 -35.17 -0.78 -5.02
C TYR A 154 -35.31 0.33 -3.99
N LYS A 155 -36.23 1.28 -4.24
CA LYS A 155 -36.63 2.28 -3.24
C LYS A 155 -37.38 1.57 -2.11
N GLN A 156 -36.85 1.65 -0.88
CA GLN A 156 -37.51 1.12 0.30
C GLN A 156 -38.89 1.79 0.47
N LYS A 157 -39.95 1.00 0.70
CA LYS A 157 -41.29 1.54 1.01
C LYS A 157 -41.18 2.40 2.27
N GLN A 158 -41.43 3.71 2.17
CA GLN A 158 -41.85 4.50 3.33
C GLN A 158 -43.23 3.96 3.75
N SER A 159 -43.40 3.68 5.04
CA SER A 159 -44.63 3.04 5.52
C SER A 159 -45.81 3.99 5.47
N LYS A 160 -46.72 3.76 4.52
CA LYS A 160 -48.13 4.14 4.57
C LYS A 160 -48.96 2.90 4.21
N ASN A 161 -50.11 2.75 4.87
CA ASN A 161 -50.82 1.47 5.02
C ASN A 161 -51.70 1.07 3.81
N ASP A 162 -51.14 1.01 2.61
CA ASP A 162 -51.85 0.59 1.39
C ASP A 162 -51.50 -0.85 0.97
N LYS A 163 -52.36 -1.80 1.36
CA LYS A 163 -52.21 -3.25 1.08
C LYS A 163 -52.61 -3.67 -0.35
N SER A 164 -52.78 -2.73 -1.27
CA SER A 164 -53.49 -2.91 -2.55
C SER A 164 -52.60 -2.89 -3.81
N SER A 165 -51.27 -2.91 -3.68
CA SER A 165 -50.36 -2.48 -4.76
C SER A 165 -49.10 -3.32 -5.02
N GLU A 166 -49.00 -4.55 -4.50
CA GLU A 166 -47.75 -5.36 -4.61
C GLU A 166 -47.46 -5.83 -6.05
N GLU A 167 -48.49 -6.11 -6.85
CA GLU A 167 -48.34 -6.58 -8.23
C GLU A 167 -48.19 -5.42 -9.23
N SER A 168 -48.86 -4.29 -8.95
CA SER A 168 -48.79 -3.08 -9.78
C SER A 168 -47.52 -2.24 -9.53
N LEU A 169 -46.85 -2.35 -8.37
CA LEU A 169 -45.55 -1.71 -8.15
C LEU A 169 -44.44 -2.33 -9.00
N LYS A 170 -44.43 -3.67 -9.18
CA LYS A 170 -43.39 -4.37 -9.95
C LYS A 170 -43.30 -3.81 -11.38
N LYS A 171 -44.43 -3.76 -12.09
CA LYS A 171 -44.53 -3.23 -13.46
C LYS A 171 -44.17 -1.74 -13.64
N LYS A 172 -44.11 -0.94 -12.56
CA LYS A 172 -43.92 0.53 -12.66
C LYS A 172 -42.52 1.02 -12.33
N ILE A 173 -41.64 0.14 -11.85
CA ILE A 173 -40.24 0.47 -11.46
C ILE A 173 -39.24 -0.03 -12.51
N GLU A 174 -39.67 -0.90 -13.43
CA GLU A 174 -38.79 -1.56 -14.40
C GLU A 174 -38.18 -0.63 -15.46
N ASP A 175 -38.75 0.56 -15.73
CA ASP A 175 -38.23 1.46 -16.79
C ASP A 175 -37.20 2.49 -16.29
N ASP A 176 -37.52 3.26 -15.23
CA ASP A 176 -36.73 4.42 -14.77
C ASP A 176 -35.93 4.18 -13.45
N GLY A 177 -35.86 2.94 -12.95
CA GLY A 177 -35.15 2.60 -11.71
C GLY A 177 -33.61 2.78 -11.75
N TYR A 178 -32.95 2.66 -10.59
CA TYR A 178 -31.49 2.65 -10.49
C TYR A 178 -30.92 1.22 -10.49
N ILE A 179 -29.71 1.08 -11.05
CA ILE A 179 -28.90 -0.15 -11.03
C ILE A 179 -27.50 0.12 -10.47
N LEU A 180 -26.87 -0.92 -9.93
CA LEU A 180 -25.43 -0.92 -9.69
C LEU A 180 -24.68 -1.18 -11.01
N SER A 181 -23.67 -0.35 -11.28
CA SER A 181 -22.89 -0.33 -12.52
C SER A 181 -22.20 -1.67 -12.85
N PRO A 182 -22.53 -2.34 -13.97
CA PRO A 182 -21.72 -3.45 -14.50
C PRO A 182 -20.54 -2.96 -15.36
N THR A 183 -20.65 -1.74 -15.90
CA THR A 183 -19.63 -0.94 -16.62
C THR A 183 -20.16 0.50 -16.80
N CYS A 184 -19.46 1.38 -17.52
CA CYS A 184 -19.72 2.84 -17.51
C CYS A 184 -19.66 3.55 -18.88
N GLU A 185 -19.79 2.87 -20.03
CA GLU A 185 -19.63 3.51 -21.35
C GLU A 185 -20.54 4.75 -21.53
N GLU A 186 -21.84 4.61 -21.29
CA GLU A 186 -22.83 5.68 -21.42
C GLU A 186 -22.59 6.81 -20.43
N SER A 187 -22.31 6.47 -19.16
CA SER A 187 -22.03 7.44 -18.10
C SER A 187 -20.76 8.23 -18.35
N SER A 188 -19.74 7.61 -18.98
CA SER A 188 -18.50 8.28 -19.35
C SER A 188 -18.75 9.36 -20.42
N LEU A 189 -19.53 9.04 -21.46
CA LEU A 189 -19.86 9.97 -22.53
C LEU A 189 -20.79 11.09 -22.04
N SER A 190 -21.80 10.75 -21.23
CA SER A 190 -22.71 11.72 -20.62
C SER A 190 -21.97 12.73 -19.74
N LEU A 191 -20.98 12.29 -18.94
CA LEU A 191 -20.15 13.20 -18.16
C LEU A 191 -19.30 14.11 -19.05
N ILE A 192 -18.68 13.60 -20.13
CA ILE A 192 -17.89 14.45 -21.03
C ILE A 192 -18.78 15.53 -21.70
N ASN A 193 -20.03 15.20 -22.05
CA ASN A 193 -20.97 16.20 -22.56
C ASN A 193 -21.28 17.30 -21.52
N GLN A 194 -21.48 16.92 -20.26
CA GLN A 194 -21.71 17.87 -19.16
C GLN A 194 -20.48 18.75 -18.87
N ILE A 195 -19.27 18.18 -18.84
CA ILE A 195 -18.02 18.92 -18.58
C ILE A 195 -17.78 20.04 -19.62
N TYR A 196 -18.17 19.82 -20.87
CA TYR A 196 -18.05 20.81 -21.95
C TYR A 196 -19.34 21.64 -22.17
N ASN A 197 -20.30 21.61 -21.23
CA ASN A 197 -21.59 22.32 -21.33
C ASN A 197 -22.30 22.09 -22.68
N GLU A 198 -22.34 20.81 -23.10
CA GLU A 198 -22.91 20.33 -24.37
C GLU A 198 -22.25 20.89 -25.66
N ASN A 199 -21.10 21.57 -25.51
CA ASN A 199 -20.35 22.23 -26.57
C ASN A 199 -18.95 21.59 -26.77
N ILE A 200 -18.93 20.27 -26.96
CA ILE A 200 -17.70 19.55 -27.29
C ILE A 200 -17.22 20.02 -28.68
N THR A 201 -15.98 20.48 -28.80
CA THR A 201 -15.39 20.86 -30.09
C THR A 201 -14.27 19.90 -30.48
N ILE A 202 -13.86 19.92 -31.76
CA ILE A 202 -12.71 19.15 -32.23
C ILE A 202 -11.40 19.46 -31.49
N LYS A 203 -11.28 20.63 -30.84
CA LYS A 203 -10.12 20.99 -30.00
C LYS A 203 -10.10 20.24 -28.65
N CYS A 204 -11.24 19.69 -28.24
CA CYS A 204 -11.37 18.88 -27.01
C CYS A 204 -10.96 17.41 -27.21
N LEU A 205 -10.59 17.01 -28.43
CA LEU A 205 -10.36 15.61 -28.83
C LEU A 205 -8.96 15.44 -29.44
N PRO A 206 -8.24 14.34 -29.16
CA PRO A 206 -8.69 13.18 -28.39
C PRO A 206 -8.63 13.40 -26.87
N LEU A 207 -9.63 12.87 -26.16
CA LEU A 207 -9.68 12.86 -24.70
C LEU A 207 -9.59 11.42 -24.19
N LEU A 208 -8.71 11.17 -23.22
CA LEU A 208 -8.52 9.87 -22.57
C LEU A 208 -8.74 10.01 -21.06
N ILE A 209 -9.61 9.16 -20.50
CA ILE A 209 -9.91 9.08 -19.06
C ILE A 209 -9.87 7.64 -18.56
N HIS A 210 -9.71 7.44 -17.25
CA HIS A 210 -9.89 6.16 -16.58
C HIS A 210 -10.30 6.30 -15.11
N GLN A 211 -10.88 5.23 -14.56
CA GLN A 211 -11.20 5.10 -13.15
C GLN A 211 -10.75 3.74 -12.61
N TYR A 212 -10.67 3.64 -11.29
CA TYR A 212 -10.59 2.38 -10.55
C TYR A 212 -11.83 2.30 -9.66
N ASN A 213 -12.80 1.48 -10.04
CA ASN A 213 -14.12 1.53 -9.42
C ASN A 213 -14.77 0.14 -9.34
N TYR A 214 -15.68 -0.02 -8.39
CA TYR A 214 -16.41 -1.27 -8.17
C TYR A 214 -17.44 -1.47 -9.27
N LYS A 215 -17.46 -2.68 -9.84
CA LYS A 215 -18.47 -3.13 -10.79
C LYS A 215 -19.26 -4.27 -10.18
N PHE A 216 -20.54 -4.30 -10.55
CA PHE A 216 -21.54 -5.21 -10.00
C PHE A 216 -22.18 -5.98 -11.15
N ARG A 217 -22.06 -7.30 -11.12
CA ARG A 217 -22.67 -8.21 -12.09
C ARG A 217 -23.27 -9.40 -11.36
N ASN A 218 -24.53 -9.70 -11.65
CA ASN A 218 -25.26 -10.82 -11.09
C ASN A 218 -24.81 -12.14 -11.74
N GLU A 219 -23.56 -12.54 -11.49
CA GLU A 219 -22.99 -13.79 -11.99
C GLU A 219 -23.88 -14.99 -11.60
N LYS A 220 -24.24 -15.79 -12.60
CA LYS A 220 -25.16 -16.93 -12.46
C LYS A 220 -24.46 -18.15 -11.88
N ARG A 221 -23.13 -18.27 -12.07
CA ARG A 221 -22.34 -19.40 -11.55
C ARG A 221 -21.59 -19.01 -10.28
N PHE A 222 -22.06 -19.52 -9.16
CA PHE A 222 -21.44 -19.33 -7.85
C PHE A 222 -20.16 -20.16 -7.71
N GLU A 223 -19.08 -19.69 -8.33
CA GLU A 223 -17.73 -20.20 -8.10
C GLU A 223 -17.15 -19.50 -6.87
N LYS A 224 -16.68 -20.24 -5.86
CA LYS A 224 -15.99 -19.68 -4.68
C LYS A 224 -14.55 -19.24 -5.03
N SER A 225 -14.43 -18.30 -5.97
CA SER A 225 -13.14 -17.79 -6.45
C SER A 225 -13.18 -16.28 -6.55
N LEU A 226 -12.10 -15.61 -6.12
CA LEU A 226 -11.94 -14.16 -6.33
C LEU A 226 -12.02 -13.79 -7.83
N PHE A 227 -11.68 -14.73 -8.72
CA PHE A 227 -11.71 -14.56 -10.18
C PHE A 227 -13.13 -14.30 -10.75
N LYS A 228 -14.18 -14.84 -10.12
CA LYS A 228 -15.60 -14.63 -10.48
C LYS A 228 -16.42 -14.23 -9.25
N SER A 229 -16.29 -12.98 -8.86
CA SER A 229 -17.05 -12.34 -7.79
C SER A 229 -18.17 -11.47 -8.36
N LYS A 230 -19.30 -11.33 -7.65
CA LYS A 230 -20.43 -10.46 -8.08
C LYS A 230 -20.10 -8.97 -7.98
N GLU A 231 -19.27 -8.63 -7.00
CA GLU A 231 -18.67 -7.32 -6.78
C GLU A 231 -17.18 -7.45 -7.04
N PHE A 232 -16.62 -6.63 -7.94
CA PHE A 232 -15.19 -6.64 -8.23
C PHE A 232 -14.65 -5.25 -8.57
N LEU A 233 -13.42 -4.96 -8.14
CA LEU A 233 -12.71 -3.76 -8.54
C LEU A 233 -12.16 -3.91 -9.97
N MET A 234 -12.49 -2.95 -10.83
CA MET A 234 -12.01 -2.87 -12.21
C MET A 234 -11.31 -1.53 -12.46
N LYS A 235 -10.22 -1.56 -13.22
CA LYS A 235 -9.78 -0.39 -13.98
C LYS A 235 -10.56 -0.38 -15.28
N ASP A 236 -11.35 0.65 -15.52
CA ASP A 236 -11.98 0.91 -16.81
C ASP A 236 -11.55 2.29 -17.30
N GLY A 237 -11.29 2.41 -18.60
CA GLY A 237 -10.91 3.66 -19.22
C GLY A 237 -11.56 3.83 -20.58
N TYR A 238 -11.78 5.08 -20.95
CA TYR A 238 -12.53 5.48 -22.12
C TYR A 238 -11.72 6.49 -22.93
N SER A 239 -11.84 6.44 -24.25
CA SER A 239 -11.22 7.41 -25.14
C SER A 239 -12.23 7.93 -26.16
N PHE A 240 -12.11 9.21 -26.50
CA PHE A 240 -13.06 9.96 -27.34
C PHE A 240 -12.31 10.64 -28.47
N HIS A 241 -12.78 10.47 -29.72
CA HIS A 241 -12.05 10.85 -30.94
C HIS A 241 -12.95 11.51 -31.99
N SER A 242 -12.35 12.37 -32.81
CA SER A 242 -13.01 13.04 -33.94
C SER A 242 -12.91 12.29 -35.27
N ASN A 243 -12.09 11.24 -35.37
CA ASN A 243 -11.83 10.51 -36.61
C ASN A 243 -11.27 9.10 -36.34
N GLU A 244 -11.49 8.18 -37.29
CA GLU A 244 -11.16 6.76 -37.10
C GLU A 244 -9.65 6.51 -36.97
N LYS A 245 -8.81 7.27 -37.69
CA LYS A 245 -7.35 7.18 -37.58
C LYS A 245 -6.89 7.43 -36.13
N CYS A 246 -7.40 8.47 -35.48
CA CYS A 246 -7.06 8.81 -34.10
C CYS A 246 -7.53 7.74 -33.10
N LEU A 247 -8.73 7.17 -33.29
CA LEU A 247 -9.21 6.02 -32.51
C LEU A 247 -8.33 4.78 -32.74
N ASN A 248 -7.96 4.46 -33.99
CA ASN A 248 -7.14 3.32 -34.34
C ASN A 248 -5.73 3.41 -33.73
N GLU A 249 -5.07 4.57 -33.85
CA GLU A 249 -3.77 4.84 -33.21
C GLU A 249 -3.85 4.73 -31.68
N THR A 250 -4.91 5.25 -31.07
CA THR A 250 -5.11 5.19 -29.61
C THR A 250 -5.41 3.76 -29.13
N TYR A 251 -6.14 2.98 -29.91
CA TYR A 251 -6.47 1.59 -29.63
C TYR A 251 -5.23 0.70 -29.63
N GLU A 252 -4.36 0.82 -30.63
CA GLU A 252 -3.09 0.07 -30.65
C GLU A 252 -2.09 0.57 -29.58
N LYS A 253 -2.07 1.87 -29.24
CA LYS A 253 -1.33 2.40 -28.07
C LYS A 253 -1.78 1.77 -26.76
N TYR A 254 -3.09 1.61 -26.53
CA TYR A 254 -3.61 0.92 -25.35
C TYR A 254 -3.30 -0.58 -25.34
N LYS A 255 -3.34 -1.24 -26.51
CA LYS A 255 -3.01 -2.65 -26.68
C LYS A 255 -1.54 -2.93 -26.34
N GLU A 256 -0.62 -2.12 -26.86
CA GLU A 256 0.81 -2.21 -26.55
C GLU A 256 1.07 -1.85 -25.08
N CYS A 257 0.40 -0.84 -24.53
CA CYS A 257 0.44 -0.50 -23.11
C CYS A 257 0.06 -1.72 -22.23
N TYR A 258 -1.03 -2.42 -22.56
CA TYR A 258 -1.48 -3.61 -21.82
C TYR A 258 -0.55 -4.81 -22.00
N LYS A 259 0.03 -5.00 -23.19
CA LYS A 259 1.09 -5.99 -23.43
C LYS A 259 2.29 -5.76 -22.51
N ASN A 260 2.81 -4.53 -22.44
CA ASN A 260 3.94 -4.16 -21.56
C ASN A 260 3.60 -4.37 -20.07
N ILE A 261 2.38 -4.05 -19.64
CA ILE A 261 1.90 -4.29 -18.26
C ILE A 261 2.03 -5.78 -17.89
N PHE A 262 1.64 -6.69 -18.78
CA PHE A 262 1.64 -8.13 -18.51
C PHE A 262 3.07 -8.71 -18.61
N GLU A 263 3.90 -8.22 -19.53
CA GLU A 263 5.32 -8.57 -19.67
C GLU A 263 6.16 -8.13 -18.47
N GLU A 264 5.99 -6.89 -17.97
CA GLU A 264 6.68 -6.40 -16.76
C GLU A 264 6.25 -7.14 -15.48
N LEU A 265 4.99 -7.59 -15.41
CA LEU A 265 4.49 -8.50 -14.37
C LEU A 265 4.90 -9.96 -14.57
N LYS A 266 5.53 -10.30 -15.70
CA LYS A 266 6.01 -11.64 -16.08
C LYS A 266 4.92 -12.72 -16.15
N LEU A 267 3.68 -12.32 -16.44
CA LEU A 267 2.60 -13.26 -16.68
C LEU A 267 2.77 -13.93 -18.04
N SER A 268 2.43 -15.22 -18.17
CA SER A 268 2.27 -15.86 -19.48
C SER A 268 0.87 -15.56 -20.01
N PHE A 269 0.76 -14.91 -21.17
CA PHE A 269 -0.52 -14.48 -21.73
C PHE A 269 -0.56 -14.60 -23.26
N ASN A 270 -1.78 -14.57 -23.80
CA ASN A 270 -2.04 -14.40 -25.22
C ASN A 270 -2.96 -13.17 -25.45
N ILE A 271 -3.15 -12.78 -26.71
CA ILE A 271 -4.09 -11.73 -27.11
C ILE A 271 -5.00 -12.32 -28.20
N ILE A 272 -6.28 -12.52 -27.90
CA ILE A 272 -7.26 -13.05 -28.85
C ILE A 272 -8.16 -11.94 -29.37
N LYS A 273 -8.10 -11.68 -30.68
CA LYS A 273 -9.07 -10.85 -31.40
C LYS A 273 -10.43 -11.55 -31.45
N LYS A 274 -11.47 -10.91 -30.92
CA LYS A 274 -12.85 -11.43 -30.94
C LYS A 274 -13.58 -10.97 -32.20
N ARG A 275 -14.56 -11.76 -32.65
CA ARG A 275 -15.40 -11.46 -33.82
C ARG A 275 -16.53 -10.50 -33.42
N LYS A 276 -17.04 -9.73 -34.40
CA LYS A 276 -18.00 -8.62 -34.20
C LYS A 276 -19.27 -9.01 -33.42
N LYS A 277 -19.86 -8.02 -32.74
CA LYS A 277 -21.07 -8.10 -31.89
C LYS A 277 -20.86 -8.82 -30.55
N ASP A 278 -20.07 -8.21 -29.68
CA ASP A 278 -20.12 -8.43 -28.23
C ASP A 278 -21.19 -7.52 -27.56
N LYS A 279 -21.42 -7.66 -26.24
CA LYS A 279 -22.37 -6.81 -25.47
C LYS A 279 -21.96 -5.33 -25.38
N MET A 280 -20.76 -4.98 -25.86
CA MET A 280 -20.29 -3.59 -25.98
C MET A 280 -20.62 -2.99 -27.36
N ASN A 281 -21.17 -3.78 -28.29
CA ASN A 281 -21.37 -3.46 -29.70
C ASN A 281 -20.07 -3.03 -30.42
N ALA A 282 -18.93 -3.61 -30.04
CA ALA A 282 -17.64 -3.21 -30.60
C ALA A 282 -17.50 -3.60 -32.10
N LEU A 283 -16.86 -2.72 -32.85
CA LEU A 283 -16.42 -2.95 -34.23
C LEU A 283 -15.26 -3.96 -34.29
N GLU A 284 -14.44 -3.96 -33.25
CA GLU A 284 -13.28 -4.83 -33.02
C GLU A 284 -12.98 -4.86 -31.52
N SER A 285 -12.61 -6.02 -30.98
CA SER A 285 -12.12 -6.12 -29.59
C SER A 285 -11.01 -7.17 -29.45
N HIS A 286 -10.06 -6.94 -28.54
CA HIS A 286 -8.98 -7.86 -28.19
C HIS A 286 -9.06 -8.22 -26.71
N GLU A 287 -9.08 -9.52 -26.42
CA GLU A 287 -9.10 -10.08 -25.07
C GLU A 287 -7.69 -10.55 -24.70
N PHE A 288 -7.16 -10.07 -23.58
CA PHE A 288 -5.89 -10.49 -23.01
C PHE A 288 -6.15 -11.62 -22.01
N GLN A 289 -5.73 -12.83 -22.36
CA GLN A 289 -5.93 -14.00 -21.53
C GLN A 289 -4.62 -14.45 -20.87
N VAL A 290 -4.62 -14.64 -19.55
CA VAL A 290 -3.47 -15.20 -18.83
C VAL A 290 -3.60 -16.72 -18.78
N LEU A 291 -2.47 -17.42 -18.88
CA LEU A 291 -2.39 -18.87 -18.69
C LEU A 291 -2.52 -19.20 -17.19
N SER A 292 -3.54 -19.98 -16.85
CA SER A 292 -3.74 -20.55 -15.52
C SER A 292 -3.03 -21.90 -15.37
N ARG A 293 -2.81 -22.34 -14.12
CA ARG A 293 -2.18 -23.64 -13.82
C ARG A 293 -3.00 -24.87 -14.23
N ASP A 294 -4.28 -24.70 -14.54
CA ASP A 294 -5.14 -25.73 -15.15
C ASP A 294 -4.95 -25.87 -16.67
N GLY A 295 -3.91 -25.23 -17.24
CA GLY A 295 -3.57 -25.26 -18.66
C GLY A 295 -4.46 -24.38 -19.54
N LYS A 296 -5.40 -23.62 -18.95
CA LYS A 296 -6.40 -22.84 -19.69
C LYS A 296 -6.05 -21.36 -19.67
N TYR A 297 -6.29 -20.70 -20.80
CA TYR A 297 -6.23 -19.26 -20.89
C TYR A 297 -7.54 -18.63 -20.40
N LYS A 298 -7.46 -17.60 -19.54
CA LYS A 298 -8.60 -16.94 -18.91
C LYS A 298 -8.47 -15.41 -18.97
N GLU A 299 -9.57 -14.69 -19.22
CA GLU A 299 -9.62 -13.23 -19.39
C GLU A 299 -9.14 -12.45 -18.15
N ALA A 300 -8.10 -11.62 -18.33
CA ALA A 300 -7.65 -10.63 -17.35
C ALA A 300 -8.02 -9.19 -17.72
N ALA A 301 -8.00 -8.87 -19.02
CA ALA A 301 -8.27 -7.55 -19.56
C ALA A 301 -8.89 -7.65 -20.97
N HIS A 302 -9.66 -6.64 -21.36
CA HIS A 302 -10.32 -6.58 -22.68
C HIS A 302 -10.33 -5.13 -23.17
N ILE A 303 -9.95 -4.91 -24.43
CA ILE A 303 -10.01 -3.61 -25.10
C ILE A 303 -11.00 -3.66 -26.26
N PHE A 304 -11.78 -2.59 -26.42
CA PHE A 304 -12.88 -2.49 -27.38
C PHE A 304 -12.76 -1.21 -28.21
N LYS A 305 -12.92 -1.34 -29.53
CA LYS A 305 -13.09 -0.25 -30.49
C LYS A 305 -14.59 -0.08 -30.75
N LEU A 306 -15.20 0.90 -30.08
CA LEU A 306 -16.66 1.02 -30.00
C LEU A 306 -17.30 1.76 -31.19
N GLY A 307 -16.50 2.56 -31.92
CA GLY A 307 -17.03 3.39 -33.00
C GLY A 307 -17.94 4.49 -32.45
N ASP A 308 -18.98 4.85 -33.21
CA ASP A 308 -19.95 5.89 -32.83
C ASP A 308 -21.20 5.35 -32.10
N TYR A 309 -21.25 4.06 -31.75
CA TYR A 309 -22.48 3.43 -31.22
C TYR A 309 -23.15 4.22 -30.08
N TYR A 310 -22.37 4.64 -29.10
CA TYR A 310 -22.85 5.35 -27.91
C TYR A 310 -23.19 6.82 -28.20
N SER A 311 -22.37 7.52 -28.99
CA SER A 311 -22.61 8.92 -29.38
C SER A 311 -23.81 9.08 -30.30
N ASN A 312 -24.01 8.15 -31.22
CA ASN A 312 -25.20 8.06 -32.05
C ASN A 312 -26.46 7.75 -31.21
N LYS A 313 -26.37 6.80 -30.26
CA LYS A 313 -27.50 6.43 -29.38
C LYS A 313 -27.91 7.51 -28.38
N LEU A 314 -26.95 8.27 -27.83
CA LEU A 314 -27.21 9.35 -26.86
C LEU A 314 -27.36 10.74 -27.52
N ASP A 315 -27.24 10.84 -28.85
CA ASP A 315 -27.16 12.09 -29.64
C ASP A 315 -26.03 13.06 -29.22
N ILE A 316 -24.99 12.56 -28.57
CA ILE A 316 -23.85 13.35 -28.08
C ILE A 316 -22.81 13.50 -29.20
N LYS A 317 -22.69 14.72 -29.72
CA LYS A 317 -21.88 15.07 -30.90
C LYS A 317 -20.85 16.15 -30.57
N TYR A 318 -19.79 16.24 -31.39
CA TYR A 318 -18.82 17.33 -31.33
C TYR A 318 -18.95 18.26 -32.55
N LEU A 319 -18.57 19.53 -32.39
CA LEU A 319 -18.43 20.50 -33.48
C LEU A 319 -17.06 20.38 -34.16
N ASP A 320 -17.04 20.15 -35.47
CA ASP A 320 -15.81 20.08 -36.26
C ASP A 320 -15.26 21.47 -36.70
N LYS A 321 -14.24 21.49 -37.56
CA LYS A 321 -13.62 22.74 -38.04
C LYS A 321 -14.54 23.65 -38.86
N LYS A 322 -15.69 23.16 -39.29
CA LYS A 322 -16.73 23.90 -40.03
C LYS A 322 -17.97 24.17 -39.16
N ASN A 323 -17.93 23.82 -37.87
CA ASN A 323 -19.08 23.76 -36.97
C ASN A 323 -20.15 22.72 -37.38
N GLU A 324 -19.79 21.70 -38.17
CA GLU A 324 -20.68 20.56 -38.46
C GLU A 324 -20.73 19.64 -37.21
N LYS A 325 -21.94 19.31 -36.71
CA LYS A 325 -22.12 18.36 -35.59
C LYS A 325 -21.85 16.92 -36.07
N LYS A 326 -20.87 16.23 -35.47
CA LYS A 326 -20.45 14.87 -35.84
C LYS A 326 -20.37 13.94 -34.64
N ASN A 327 -20.63 12.64 -34.84
CA ASN A 327 -20.62 11.65 -33.77
C ASN A 327 -19.20 11.45 -33.22
N ILE A 328 -19.06 11.32 -31.90
CA ILE A 328 -17.78 11.06 -31.23
C ILE A 328 -17.44 9.58 -31.33
N LEU A 329 -16.26 9.23 -31.86
CA LEU A 329 -15.80 7.84 -31.93
C LEU A 329 -15.15 7.43 -30.61
N MET A 330 -15.49 6.23 -30.11
CA MET A 330 -15.12 5.78 -28.77
C MET A 330 -14.27 4.50 -28.74
N GLY A 331 -13.46 4.37 -27.68
CA GLY A 331 -12.83 3.13 -27.25
C GLY A 331 -13.00 2.89 -25.74
N SER A 332 -13.01 1.62 -25.31
CA SER A 332 -13.09 1.20 -23.90
C SER A 332 -11.98 0.19 -23.58
N TYR A 333 -11.39 0.28 -22.39
CA TYR A 333 -10.17 -0.45 -22.01
C TYR A 333 -10.24 -0.92 -20.55
N GLY A 334 -10.60 -2.18 -20.33
CA GLY A 334 -10.82 -2.78 -19.00
C GLY A 334 -9.69 -3.70 -18.52
N ILE A 335 -9.35 -3.65 -17.23
CA ILE A 335 -8.54 -4.64 -16.50
C ILE A 335 -9.27 -4.97 -15.19
N GLY A 336 -9.57 -6.25 -14.94
CA GLY A 336 -10.12 -6.65 -13.64
C GLY A 336 -9.03 -6.68 -12.58
N ILE A 337 -9.05 -5.77 -11.59
CA ILE A 337 -7.98 -5.68 -10.57
C ILE A 337 -7.97 -6.89 -9.65
N TYR A 338 -9.16 -7.39 -9.26
CA TYR A 338 -9.27 -8.63 -8.48
C TYR A 338 -8.86 -9.86 -9.28
N ARG A 339 -9.12 -9.89 -10.59
CA ARG A 339 -8.61 -10.94 -11.50
C ARG A 339 -7.10 -10.86 -11.67
N LEU A 340 -6.53 -9.66 -11.77
CA LEU A 340 -5.08 -9.48 -11.87
C LEU A 340 -4.37 -9.91 -10.58
N LEU A 341 -4.92 -9.57 -9.41
CA LEU A 341 -4.45 -10.11 -8.12
C LEU A 341 -4.54 -11.65 -8.11
N TYR A 342 -5.66 -12.22 -8.54
CA TYR A 342 -5.83 -13.67 -8.66
C TYR A 342 -4.75 -14.30 -9.54
N PHE A 343 -4.54 -13.80 -10.76
CA PHE A 343 -3.54 -14.34 -11.70
C PHE A 343 -2.11 -14.19 -11.19
N LEU A 344 -1.81 -13.09 -10.49
CA LEU A 344 -0.51 -12.87 -9.86
C LEU A 344 -0.25 -13.90 -8.75
N ILE A 345 -1.25 -14.24 -7.93
CA ILE A 345 -1.10 -15.35 -6.98
C ILE A 345 -1.01 -16.70 -7.72
N GLU A 346 -1.93 -16.98 -8.64
CA GLU A 346 -2.02 -18.26 -9.36
C GLU A 346 -0.74 -18.59 -10.14
N ASN A 347 -0.11 -17.60 -10.78
CA ASN A 347 1.17 -17.80 -11.44
C ASN A 347 2.32 -17.89 -10.43
N PHE A 348 2.35 -17.04 -9.41
CA PHE A 348 3.47 -16.92 -8.47
C PHE A 348 3.18 -17.49 -7.08
N TYR A 349 3.04 -18.82 -6.98
CA TYR A 349 3.12 -19.58 -5.72
C TYR A 349 3.94 -20.88 -5.84
N ASP A 350 4.42 -21.40 -4.71
CA ASP A 350 5.02 -22.73 -4.57
C ASP A 350 4.53 -23.42 -3.28
N GLU A 351 5.15 -24.54 -2.91
CA GLU A 351 4.81 -25.32 -1.72
C GLU A 351 5.11 -24.59 -0.38
N GLU A 352 5.99 -23.58 -0.38
CA GLU A 352 6.23 -22.72 0.79
C GLU A 352 5.19 -21.59 0.88
N GLY A 353 4.75 -21.03 -0.26
CA GLY A 353 3.68 -20.01 -0.30
C GLY A 353 3.70 -19.09 -1.52
N ILE A 354 3.27 -17.84 -1.33
CA ILE A 354 3.15 -16.81 -2.37
C ILE A 354 4.55 -16.25 -2.72
N LYS A 355 4.84 -15.96 -4.00
CA LYS A 355 6.16 -15.50 -4.48
C LYS A 355 6.06 -14.31 -5.47
N LEU A 356 5.22 -13.32 -5.15
CA LEU A 356 4.88 -12.17 -6.01
C LEU A 356 6.09 -11.40 -6.59
N PRO A 357 5.97 -10.80 -7.80
CA PRO A 357 6.98 -9.90 -8.36
C PRO A 357 7.23 -8.68 -7.47
N GLU A 358 8.49 -8.22 -7.35
CA GLU A 358 8.91 -7.17 -6.40
C GLU A 358 8.15 -5.84 -6.55
N GLN A 359 7.63 -5.53 -7.75
CA GLN A 359 6.86 -4.32 -8.04
C GLN A 359 5.49 -4.29 -7.33
N VAL A 360 4.89 -5.47 -7.11
CA VAL A 360 3.54 -5.63 -6.54
C VAL A 360 3.51 -6.38 -5.21
N ALA A 361 4.59 -7.09 -4.86
CA ALA A 361 4.71 -7.81 -3.60
C ALA A 361 4.44 -6.90 -2.38
N PRO A 362 3.79 -7.40 -1.31
CA PRO A 362 3.25 -6.57 -0.23
C PRO A 362 4.30 -5.75 0.51
N PHE A 363 5.49 -6.32 0.72
CA PHE A 363 6.65 -5.66 1.32
C PHE A 363 7.88 -6.01 0.47
N SER A 364 8.89 -5.15 0.39
CA SER A 364 10.16 -5.48 -0.29
C SER A 364 11.04 -6.37 0.58
N VAL A 365 10.96 -6.23 1.91
CA VAL A 365 11.75 -6.97 2.91
C VAL A 365 10.87 -7.46 4.07
N TYR A 366 11.02 -8.72 4.44
CA TYR A 366 10.51 -9.28 5.71
C TYR A 366 11.69 -9.46 6.68
N LEU A 367 11.64 -8.78 7.83
CA LEU A 367 12.71 -8.73 8.82
C LEU A 367 12.33 -9.53 10.06
N ILE A 368 13.14 -10.56 10.38
CA ILE A 368 12.88 -11.52 11.45
C ILE A 368 13.93 -11.39 12.55
N GLN A 369 13.48 -11.02 13.76
CA GLN A 369 14.26 -11.21 14.99
C GLN A 369 14.07 -12.64 15.50
N THR A 370 15.15 -13.37 15.77
CA THR A 370 15.03 -14.75 16.26
C THR A 370 14.74 -14.89 17.75
N ASN A 371 15.26 -14.00 18.60
CA ASN A 371 15.05 -14.10 20.06
C ASN A 371 14.19 -12.96 20.63
N GLN A 372 12.95 -13.28 20.96
CA GLN A 372 11.93 -12.34 21.45
C GLN A 372 12.09 -11.91 22.92
N LYS A 373 12.88 -12.62 23.75
CA LYS A 373 13.02 -12.29 25.19
C LYS A 373 13.58 -10.88 25.47
N SER A 374 14.19 -10.26 24.46
CA SER A 374 14.66 -8.87 24.50
C SER A 374 13.55 -7.82 24.36
N LYS A 375 12.29 -8.17 24.08
CA LYS A 375 11.22 -7.17 24.02
C LYS A 375 11.03 -6.43 25.37
N TYR A 376 11.26 -7.13 26.48
CA TYR A 376 11.34 -6.57 27.83
C TYR A 376 12.60 -5.73 28.07
N SER A 377 13.68 -5.94 27.30
CA SER A 377 14.88 -5.10 27.40
C SER A 377 14.80 -3.82 26.56
N ALA A 378 13.75 -3.60 25.76
CA ALA A 378 13.45 -2.28 25.19
C ALA A 378 13.40 -1.21 26.31
N THR A 379 12.68 -1.49 27.39
CA THR A 379 12.59 -0.62 28.58
C THR A 379 13.94 -0.50 29.31
N LYS A 380 14.75 -1.57 29.34
CA LYS A 380 16.11 -1.56 29.91
C LYS A 380 17.06 -0.69 29.07
N ILE A 381 16.95 -0.77 27.74
CA ILE A 381 17.75 0.00 26.77
C ILE A 381 17.36 1.47 26.82
N SER A 382 16.06 1.81 26.88
CA SER A 382 15.61 3.20 27.06
C SER A 382 16.11 3.79 28.39
N LYS A 383 16.07 3.02 29.49
CA LYS A 383 16.69 3.44 30.77
C LYS A 383 18.20 3.69 30.63
N ILE A 384 18.94 2.75 30.02
CA ILE A 384 20.38 2.91 29.76
C ILE A 384 20.68 4.14 28.88
N LEU A 385 19.90 4.37 27.82
CA LEU A 385 20.08 5.50 26.90
C LEU A 385 19.78 6.85 27.56
N ASN A 386 18.71 6.94 28.36
CA ASN A 386 18.40 8.14 29.12
C ASN A 386 19.49 8.41 30.17
N MET A 387 19.81 7.43 31.02
CA MET A 387 20.91 7.56 32.01
C MET A 387 22.25 7.94 31.36
N TYR A 388 22.51 7.51 30.13
CA TYR A 388 23.71 7.91 29.39
C TYR A 388 23.67 9.39 28.95
N LYS A 389 22.52 9.89 28.47
CA LYS A 389 22.29 11.33 28.24
C LYS A 389 22.47 12.13 29.52
N ASP A 390 21.77 11.75 30.59
CA ASP A 390 21.82 12.41 31.90
C ASP A 390 23.27 12.47 32.41
N SER A 391 24.07 11.42 32.17
CA SER A 391 25.50 11.39 32.53
C SER A 391 26.39 12.27 31.66
N MET A 392 26.02 12.49 30.40
CA MET A 392 26.75 13.36 29.45
C MET A 392 26.39 14.83 29.65
N GLU A 393 25.15 15.12 30.02
CA GLU A 393 24.69 16.46 30.41
C GLU A 393 25.34 16.87 31.74
N LYS A 394 25.34 15.99 32.77
CA LYS A 394 26.09 16.23 34.01
C LYS A 394 27.59 16.41 33.78
N LYS A 395 28.22 15.61 32.90
CA LYS A 395 29.63 15.82 32.51
C LYS A 395 29.86 17.12 31.72
N GLY A 396 28.85 17.61 30.99
CA GLY A 396 28.88 18.92 30.36
C GLY A 396 28.99 20.04 31.39
N ASN A 397 28.08 20.06 32.38
CA ASN A 397 28.04 21.11 33.40
C ASN A 397 29.28 21.09 34.32
N ILE A 398 29.78 19.90 34.67
CA ILE A 398 31.05 19.74 35.41
C ILE A 398 32.26 20.30 34.63
N SER A 399 32.19 20.33 33.28
CA SER A 399 33.22 20.97 32.44
C SER A 399 33.04 22.47 32.22
N GLN A 400 32.04 23.11 32.87
CA GLN A 400 31.92 24.56 32.96
C GLN A 400 32.35 25.07 34.35
N GLN A 401 31.87 24.43 35.43
CA GLN A 401 32.25 24.77 36.81
C GLN A 401 33.74 24.54 37.16
N LYS A 402 34.56 24.06 36.23
CA LYS A 402 36.03 23.95 36.35
C LYS A 402 36.82 25.00 35.55
N ASN A 403 36.12 25.91 34.88
CA ASN A 403 36.72 26.94 34.01
C ASN A 403 36.36 28.37 34.49
N GLU A 404 35.92 28.52 35.74
CA GLU A 404 35.45 29.79 36.34
C GLU A 404 36.19 30.09 37.68
N GLN A 405 37.43 29.59 37.84
CA GLN A 405 38.28 29.87 39.02
C GLN A 405 39.73 30.26 38.71
N ASP A 406 40.13 30.29 37.43
CA ASP A 406 41.42 30.80 36.96
C ASP A 406 41.16 31.86 35.87
N ASP A 407 42.12 32.78 35.69
CA ASP A 407 42.14 33.92 34.75
C ASP A 407 41.06 35.03 34.95
N GLN A 408 41.39 35.99 35.82
CA GLN A 408 41.12 37.42 35.54
C GLN A 408 42.23 37.95 34.62
N GLY A 409 41.89 38.71 33.56
CA GLY A 409 42.89 39.20 32.59
C GLY A 409 42.32 39.93 31.38
N ASP A 410 41.74 41.10 31.65
CA ASP A 410 41.64 42.37 30.86
C ASP A 410 41.73 42.40 29.31
N ASP A 411 40.88 43.27 28.75
CA ASP A 411 41.04 44.12 27.54
C ASP A 411 41.20 43.48 26.13
N GLU A 412 40.18 43.60 25.27
CA GLU A 412 40.02 44.65 24.22
C GLU A 412 40.58 44.24 22.83
N CYS A 413 40.04 44.65 21.68
CA CYS A 413 38.77 45.29 21.30
C CYS A 413 38.47 44.92 19.82
N GLY A 414 37.20 44.87 19.38
CA GLY A 414 36.87 44.55 17.98
C GLY A 414 35.38 44.43 17.64
N ASN A 415 34.73 45.54 17.30
CA ASN A 415 33.35 45.57 16.77
C ASN A 415 33.25 44.81 15.41
N SER A 416 32.15 44.18 15.01
CA SER A 416 30.81 44.79 14.87
C SER A 416 29.75 43.80 14.35
N THR A 417 28.48 43.96 14.77
CA THR A 417 27.22 43.63 14.04
C THR A 417 26.90 42.16 13.66
N PHE A 418 25.67 41.73 13.31
CA PHE A 418 24.39 42.44 13.10
C PHE A 418 23.15 41.64 13.60
N VAL A 419 22.21 42.37 14.22
CA VAL A 419 20.82 42.10 14.66
C VAL A 419 20.03 40.87 14.12
N SER A 420 19.33 40.16 15.01
CA SER A 420 17.88 39.88 14.88
C SER A 420 17.24 39.61 16.26
N ASN A 421 16.09 40.25 16.52
CA ASN A 421 15.55 40.44 17.88
C ASN A 421 14.47 39.42 18.28
N ILE A 422 14.36 39.15 19.58
CA ILE A 422 13.16 38.62 20.26
C ILE A 422 12.89 39.52 21.47
N HIS A 423 11.70 40.10 21.57
CA HIS A 423 11.05 40.75 22.75
C HIS A 423 9.70 41.36 22.25
N ASN A 424 8.60 41.48 23.02
CA ASN A 424 8.19 40.81 24.26
C ASN A 424 6.68 41.08 24.56
N ASP A 425 6.22 40.68 25.76
CA ASP A 425 5.10 41.22 26.58
C ASP A 425 3.61 40.98 26.18
N ASP A 426 2.97 40.10 26.97
CA ASP A 426 1.80 40.35 27.84
C ASP A 426 0.67 41.33 27.45
N LYS A 427 -0.58 40.81 27.47
CA LYS A 427 -1.55 41.12 28.57
C LYS A 427 -2.86 40.30 28.57
N VAL A 428 -3.09 39.65 29.72
CA VAL A 428 -4.30 39.70 30.57
C VAL A 428 -5.69 39.92 29.93
N ASN A 429 -6.60 38.98 30.19
CA ASN A 429 -7.94 39.31 30.72
C ASN A 429 -8.50 38.15 31.57
N LYS A 430 -9.58 38.39 32.33
CA LYS A 430 -10.09 37.52 33.42
C LYS A 430 -11.50 36.95 33.16
N ASP A 431 -12.02 36.24 34.18
CA ASP A 431 -13.44 36.03 34.53
C ASP A 431 -14.18 34.90 33.75
N ASP A 432 -14.97 33.99 34.36
CA ASP A 432 -15.11 33.61 35.79
C ASP A 432 -15.87 32.24 35.95
N THR A 433 -16.02 31.74 37.19
CA THR A 433 -17.02 30.79 37.75
C THR A 433 -16.88 29.24 37.59
N LEU A 434 -16.46 28.62 38.71
CA LEU A 434 -17.17 27.58 39.50
C LEU A 434 -17.67 26.25 38.88
N ASN A 435 -16.99 25.14 39.22
CA ASN A 435 -17.43 24.09 40.17
C ASN A 435 -16.56 22.81 40.02
N ASN A 436 -16.36 21.92 41.00
CA ASN A 436 -16.21 21.91 42.46
C ASN A 436 -16.10 20.42 42.88
N ASN A 437 -15.60 20.12 44.09
CA ASN A 437 -15.57 18.80 44.76
C ASN A 437 -14.57 17.77 44.16
N ASN A 438 -13.42 17.52 44.80
CA ASN A 438 -13.17 16.57 45.94
C ASN A 438 -13.02 15.11 45.45
N ASP A 439 -12.12 14.24 45.93
CA ASP A 439 -11.12 14.27 47.04
C ASP A 439 -10.03 13.18 46.71
N THR A 440 -8.93 12.86 47.42
CA THR A 440 -8.39 13.12 48.78
C THR A 440 -6.84 12.94 48.80
N LEU A 441 -6.21 12.87 50.00
CA LEU A 441 -4.98 12.11 50.33
C LEU A 441 -3.58 12.72 50.05
N ASN A 442 -3.30 13.78 50.81
CA ASN A 442 -2.13 13.94 51.69
C ASN A 442 -0.74 13.47 51.21
N SER A 443 0.09 14.44 50.86
CA SER A 443 1.52 14.40 51.14
C SER A 443 1.80 14.37 52.65
N ASN A 444 2.74 13.54 53.10
CA ASN A 444 3.47 13.79 54.35
C ASN A 444 4.84 13.08 54.33
N ASN A 445 5.91 13.86 54.24
CA ASN A 445 7.18 13.58 54.90
C ASN A 445 8.06 14.84 54.86
N THR A 446 8.54 15.25 56.03
CA THR A 446 9.35 16.45 56.25
C THR A 446 10.80 16.24 55.83
N LEU A 447 11.54 17.35 55.69
CA LEU A 447 12.98 17.32 55.45
C LEU A 447 13.72 16.65 56.62
N ASN A 448 14.82 15.98 56.29
CA ASN A 448 16.01 15.94 57.13
C ASN A 448 17.22 16.15 56.22
N HIS A 449 18.11 17.06 56.61
CA HIS A 449 19.32 17.38 55.85
C HIS A 449 20.45 16.39 56.17
N ASP A 450 21.36 16.26 55.21
CA ASP A 450 22.74 15.78 55.32
C ASP A 450 23.08 14.57 56.21
N ASN A 451 23.52 13.50 55.55
CA ASN A 451 24.91 13.05 55.77
C ASN A 451 25.46 12.41 54.48
N GLY A 452 26.79 12.49 54.28
CA GLY A 452 27.41 12.33 52.97
C GLY A 452 27.31 10.92 52.38
N VAL A 453 26.68 10.78 51.21
CA VAL A 453 26.67 9.52 50.44
C VAL A 453 27.94 9.39 49.62
N ASN A 454 28.75 8.39 49.99
CA ASN A 454 30.04 8.05 49.40
C ASN A 454 29.97 7.87 47.86
N ILE A 455 30.88 8.51 47.13
CA ILE A 455 30.89 8.60 45.65
C ILE A 455 31.13 7.25 44.96
N ASN A 456 31.63 6.23 45.68
CA ASN A 456 32.02 4.94 45.13
C ASN A 456 30.87 3.95 44.85
N ASN A 457 29.71 4.45 44.41
CA ASN A 457 28.62 3.61 43.93
C ASN A 457 28.87 3.18 42.48
N THR A 458 29.78 2.22 42.30
CA THR A 458 30.09 1.59 41.01
C THR A 458 28.84 0.90 40.47
N LEU A 459 28.12 1.56 39.55
CA LEU A 459 26.92 0.97 38.92
C LEU A 459 27.32 -0.32 38.17
N THR A 460 27.01 -1.46 38.77
CA THR A 460 27.28 -2.80 38.25
C THR A 460 26.28 -3.17 37.15
N TYR A 461 26.41 -2.48 36.01
CA TYR A 461 25.60 -2.75 34.81
C TYR A 461 25.71 -4.23 34.41
N SER A 462 24.63 -4.98 34.55
CA SER A 462 24.55 -6.33 33.96
C SER A 462 24.64 -6.20 32.43
N PRO A 463 25.69 -6.76 31.80
CA PRO A 463 26.04 -6.46 30.41
C PRO A 463 24.94 -6.88 29.44
N LEU A 464 24.83 -6.14 28.32
CA LEU A 464 23.87 -6.46 27.26
C LEU A 464 24.04 -7.92 26.82
N THR A 465 22.96 -8.69 26.83
CA THR A 465 22.94 -10.10 26.42
C THR A 465 23.15 -10.24 24.90
N SER A 466 23.16 -11.47 24.38
CA SER A 466 23.03 -11.70 22.93
C SER A 466 21.72 -11.11 22.39
N ASN A 467 20.64 -11.26 23.15
CA ASN A 467 19.28 -10.98 22.72
C ASN A 467 19.06 -9.46 22.61
N ASP A 468 19.62 -8.71 23.55
CA ASP A 468 19.55 -7.24 23.57
C ASP A 468 20.22 -6.63 22.34
N ILE A 469 21.35 -7.22 21.90
CA ILE A 469 22.00 -6.79 20.66
C ILE A 469 21.22 -7.26 19.42
N GLU A 470 20.61 -8.46 19.40
CA GLU A 470 19.69 -8.84 18.30
C GLU A 470 18.58 -7.79 18.12
N TYR A 471 17.96 -7.32 19.21
CA TYR A 471 16.89 -6.33 19.16
C TYR A 471 17.38 -4.95 18.72
N ILE A 472 18.49 -4.45 19.29
CA ILE A 472 19.10 -3.17 18.90
C ILE A 472 19.47 -3.18 17.40
N LEU A 473 20.11 -4.25 16.91
CA LEU A 473 20.45 -4.41 15.49
C LEU A 473 19.20 -4.50 14.61
N THR A 474 18.15 -5.18 15.06
CA THR A 474 16.89 -5.31 14.29
C THR A 474 16.16 -3.97 14.21
N LEU A 475 16.04 -3.21 15.31
CA LEU A 475 15.46 -1.87 15.31
C LEU A 475 16.29 -0.88 14.50
N TRP A 476 17.61 -0.90 14.63
CA TRP A 476 18.50 -0.05 13.82
C TRP A 476 18.34 -0.35 12.33
N LEU A 477 18.24 -1.62 11.95
CA LEU A 477 18.07 -2.02 10.55
C LEU A 477 16.68 -1.66 10.02
N PHE A 478 15.62 -1.87 10.81
CA PHE A 478 14.26 -1.43 10.49
C PHE A 478 14.20 0.09 10.24
N ASN A 479 14.74 0.89 11.17
CA ASN A 479 14.79 2.35 11.03
C ASN A 479 15.67 2.79 9.85
N THR A 480 16.78 2.08 9.58
CA THR A 480 17.65 2.35 8.42
C THR A 480 16.93 2.08 7.10
N PHE A 481 16.13 1.03 7.01
CA PHE A 481 15.30 0.75 5.83
C PHE A 481 14.15 1.75 5.68
N LYS A 482 13.42 2.03 6.77
CA LYS A 482 12.34 3.04 6.82
C LYS A 482 12.83 4.43 6.38
N ASN A 483 13.96 4.89 6.91
CA ASN A 483 14.55 6.19 6.56
C ASN A 483 15.12 6.24 5.13
N LYS A 484 15.33 5.08 4.49
CA LYS A 484 15.66 4.95 3.07
C LYS A 484 14.45 4.64 2.19
N ASN A 485 13.23 4.80 2.73
CA ASN A 485 11.95 4.57 2.05
C ASN A 485 11.84 3.15 1.43
N VAL A 486 12.45 2.15 2.09
CA VAL A 486 12.36 0.74 1.70
C VAL A 486 11.18 0.10 2.39
N ASP A 487 10.31 -0.56 1.63
CA ASP A 487 9.12 -1.21 2.17
C ASP A 487 9.49 -2.45 3.00
N ILE A 488 9.22 -2.41 4.30
CA ILE A 488 9.68 -3.41 5.26
C ILE A 488 8.63 -3.75 6.30
N TYR A 489 8.45 -5.05 6.51
CA TYR A 489 7.67 -5.63 7.61
C TYR A 489 8.62 -6.24 8.64
N TYR A 490 8.65 -5.70 9.86
CA TYR A 490 9.39 -6.26 10.99
C TYR A 490 8.48 -7.21 11.77
N ASP A 491 8.77 -8.51 11.70
CA ASP A 491 8.11 -9.54 12.51
C ASP A 491 8.72 -9.60 13.91
N ASP A 492 8.17 -8.77 14.79
CA ASP A 492 8.42 -8.74 16.23
C ASP A 492 7.35 -9.51 17.03
N THR A 493 6.65 -10.48 16.42
CA THR A 493 5.68 -11.33 17.13
C THR A 493 6.39 -12.36 18.02
N ASP A 494 5.77 -12.78 19.13
CA ASP A 494 6.35 -13.82 20.01
C ASP A 494 6.04 -15.23 19.49
N LEU A 495 6.50 -15.48 18.26
CA LEU A 495 6.35 -16.75 17.55
C LEU A 495 7.71 -17.38 17.30
N HIS A 496 7.76 -18.71 17.43
CA HIS A 496 8.95 -19.49 17.09
C HIS A 496 9.36 -19.27 15.62
N LEU A 497 10.67 -19.30 15.34
CA LEU A 497 11.25 -18.96 14.04
C LEU A 497 10.61 -19.73 12.86
N SER A 498 10.29 -21.01 13.04
CA SER A 498 9.62 -21.80 11.99
C SER A 498 8.24 -21.25 11.59
N ARG A 499 7.46 -20.71 12.55
CA ARG A 499 6.18 -20.04 12.26
C ARG A 499 6.40 -18.72 11.53
N LYS A 500 7.38 -17.91 11.96
CA LYS A 500 7.75 -16.65 11.27
C LYS A 500 8.19 -16.87 9.83
N LEU A 501 8.95 -17.93 9.57
CA LEU A 501 9.36 -18.32 8.21
C LEU A 501 8.14 -18.75 7.38
N LYS A 502 7.27 -19.63 7.91
CA LYS A 502 6.00 -20.01 7.25
C LYS A 502 5.13 -18.78 6.94
N HIS A 503 5.03 -17.82 7.85
CA HIS A 503 4.26 -16.59 7.65
C HIS A 503 4.89 -15.71 6.56
N CYS A 504 6.22 -15.54 6.56
CA CYS A 504 6.94 -14.82 5.53
C CYS A 504 6.72 -15.40 4.12
N ASP A 505 6.79 -16.73 3.99
CA ASP A 505 6.59 -17.41 2.70
C ASP A 505 5.12 -17.40 2.26
N LEU A 506 4.18 -17.56 3.20
CA LEU A 506 2.74 -17.48 2.91
C LEU A 506 2.28 -16.05 2.55
N ILE A 507 2.86 -15.01 3.16
CA ILE A 507 2.59 -13.59 2.84
C ILE A 507 3.16 -13.19 1.47
N GLY A 508 4.28 -13.79 1.08
CA GLY A 508 4.94 -13.54 -0.20
C GLY A 508 5.77 -12.27 -0.27
N ALA A 509 6.51 -11.97 0.80
CA ALA A 509 7.60 -10.99 0.72
C ALA A 509 8.80 -11.60 -0.04
N PRO A 510 9.41 -10.91 -1.03
CA PRO A 510 10.37 -11.50 -1.95
C PRO A 510 11.76 -11.67 -1.34
N ASN A 511 12.12 -10.85 -0.34
CA ASN A 511 13.40 -10.90 0.36
C ASN A 511 13.20 -11.05 1.86
N ARG A 512 13.97 -11.93 2.52
CA ARG A 512 13.94 -12.12 3.97
C ARG A 512 15.32 -11.97 4.63
N ILE A 513 15.33 -11.23 5.74
CA ILE A 513 16.52 -10.98 6.58
C ILE A 513 16.28 -11.58 7.96
N ILE A 514 17.21 -12.39 8.43
CA ILE A 514 17.13 -13.06 9.74
C ILE A 514 18.28 -12.56 10.62
N ILE A 515 17.95 -11.97 11.76
CA ILE A 515 18.90 -11.50 12.78
C ILE A 515 18.99 -12.55 13.89
N ASN A 516 20.15 -13.19 14.00
CA ASN A 516 20.46 -14.25 14.97
C ASN A 516 21.92 -14.12 15.43
N LEU A 517 22.15 -13.93 16.72
CA LEU A 517 23.49 -13.91 17.31
C LEU A 517 23.77 -15.23 18.01
N SER A 518 24.53 -16.07 17.34
CA SER A 518 24.74 -17.47 17.70
C SER A 518 25.36 -17.66 19.09
N ASN A 519 25.12 -18.82 19.70
CA ASN A 519 25.69 -19.15 21.03
C ASN A 519 27.23 -19.11 21.09
N LEU A 520 27.95 -19.11 19.96
CA LEU A 520 29.41 -18.97 19.93
C LEU A 520 29.86 -17.59 20.46
N ASP A 521 29.11 -16.53 20.15
CA ASP A 521 29.42 -15.16 20.59
C ASP A 521 29.18 -14.96 22.11
N LYS A 522 28.45 -15.88 22.76
CA LYS A 522 28.26 -15.87 24.23
C LYS A 522 29.53 -16.23 25.01
N LYS A 523 30.54 -16.86 24.38
CA LYS A 523 31.87 -17.03 24.97
C LYS A 523 32.79 -15.83 24.76
N VAL A 524 32.51 -14.98 23.77
CA VAL A 524 33.34 -13.80 23.45
C VAL A 524 33.08 -12.65 24.43
N LYS A 525 31.82 -12.47 24.88
CA LYS A 525 31.44 -11.49 25.92
C LYS A 525 31.86 -11.90 27.36
N LYS A 526 33.09 -12.37 27.55
CA LYS A 526 33.66 -12.66 28.87
C LYS A 526 35.11 -12.15 29.04
N LYS A 527 35.50 -11.22 28.18
CA LYS A 527 36.58 -10.24 28.34
C LYS A 527 36.04 -8.88 27.91
#